data_AF-A0A5N5CWU1-F1
#
_entry.id   AF-A0A5N5CWU1-F1
#
_cell.length_a   1.000
_cell.length_b   1.000
_cell.length_c   1.000
_cell.angle_alpha   90.00
_cell.angle_beta   90.00
_cell.angle_gamma   90.00
#
_symmetry.space_group_name_H-M   'P 1'
#
loop_
_entity.id
_entity.type
_entity.pdbx_description
1 polymer ?
#
loop_
_entity_poly.entity_id
_entity_poly.type
_entity_poly.pdbx_seq_one_letter_code
_entity_poly.pdbx_strand_id
1 'polypeptide(L)'
;MPSLTSTLKTGAPYHLLSYGTLLGSTLFQSFIGGVIAFRVLPRPQFAQLQSKTFPVYFAMQTALPIVMALTFPSRAASVGYGALDSAAAGLLADANRGALIAIVTMFVSGLVNLVYVGPATTKCMRERKHQETRDGKKSYDAGPHSPEMQRLNKKFATLHGVSSLTNLATFFAQLYYGVVLAQRM
;
A
#
# COMPACT_ATOMS: atom_id res chain seq x y z
N MET A 1 9.36 -34.79 2.75
CA MET A 1 8.55 -33.64 2.31
C MET A 1 7.22 -33.70 3.04
N PRO A 2 6.76 -32.65 3.73
CA PRO A 2 5.40 -32.58 4.24
C PRO A 2 4.39 -32.75 3.10
N SER A 3 3.24 -33.38 3.37
CA SER A 3 2.16 -33.48 2.39
C SER A 3 1.52 -32.11 2.17
N LEU A 4 0.91 -31.87 1.00
CA LEU A 4 0.20 -30.63 0.71
C LEU A 4 -0.82 -30.29 1.81
N THR A 5 -1.59 -31.28 2.28
CA THR A 5 -2.58 -31.11 3.35
C THR A 5 -1.93 -30.69 4.67
N SER A 6 -0.74 -31.21 5.00
CA SER A 6 -0.02 -30.78 6.20
C SER A 6 0.52 -29.34 6.08
N THR A 7 1.00 -28.95 4.89
CA THR A 7 1.48 -27.57 4.64
C THR A 7 0.36 -26.55 4.72
N LEU A 8 -0.82 -26.86 4.17
CA LEU A 8 -2.02 -25.99 4.22
C LEU A 8 -2.55 -25.78 5.65
N LYS A 9 -2.17 -26.61 6.62
CA LYS A 9 -2.53 -26.41 8.04
C LYS A 9 -1.60 -25.43 8.76
N THR A 10 -0.54 -24.97 8.11
CA THR A 10 0.41 -23.98 8.66
C THR A 10 0.11 -22.59 8.15
N GLY A 11 0.58 -21.55 8.85
CA GLY A 11 0.53 -20.17 8.38
C GLY A 11 1.44 -19.88 7.17
N ALA A 12 2.47 -20.70 6.94
CA ALA A 12 3.52 -20.43 5.95
C ALA A 12 3.03 -20.13 4.51
N PRO A 13 2.15 -20.94 3.88
CA PRO A 13 1.68 -20.65 2.52
C PRO A 13 0.87 -19.35 2.45
N TYR A 14 0.03 -19.09 3.45
CA TYR A 14 -0.79 -17.87 3.52
C TYR A 14 0.08 -16.63 3.72
N HIS A 15 1.13 -16.75 4.54
CA HIS A 15 2.12 -15.70 4.75
C HIS A 15 2.84 -15.35 3.46
N LEU A 16 3.37 -16.36 2.76
CA LEU A 16 4.13 -16.18 1.53
C LEU A 16 3.26 -15.60 0.42
N LEU A 17 2.03 -16.10 0.24
CA LEU A 17 1.11 -15.58 -0.75
C LEU A 17 0.71 -14.13 -0.45
N SER A 18 0.42 -13.80 0.82
CA SER A 18 0.07 -12.44 1.22
C SER A 18 1.22 -11.47 0.98
N TYR A 19 2.44 -11.83 1.40
CA TYR A 19 3.64 -11.05 1.16
C TYR A 19 3.93 -10.86 -0.33
N GLY A 20 3.90 -11.96 -1.11
CA GLY A 20 4.16 -11.94 -2.54
C GLY A 20 3.13 -11.10 -3.32
N THR A 21 1.85 -11.24 -3.00
CA THR A 21 0.79 -10.40 -3.58
C THR A 21 0.98 -8.92 -3.21
N LEU A 22 1.28 -8.62 -1.95
CA LEU A 22 1.48 -7.25 -1.48
C LEU A 22 2.67 -6.58 -2.18
N LEU A 23 3.85 -7.21 -2.18
CA LEU A 23 5.05 -6.69 -2.84
C LEU A 23 4.85 -6.57 -4.35
N GLY A 24 4.32 -7.62 -4.99
CA GLY A 24 4.10 -7.65 -6.43
C GLY A 24 3.13 -6.55 -6.90
N SER A 25 2.00 -6.40 -6.20
CA SER A 25 1.01 -5.36 -6.51
C SER A 25 1.57 -3.95 -6.28
N THR A 26 2.35 -3.74 -5.21
CA THR A 26 2.97 -2.45 -4.88
C THR A 26 3.99 -2.05 -5.93
N LEU A 27 4.90 -2.98 -6.28
CA LEU A 27 5.90 -2.80 -7.32
C LEU A 27 5.25 -2.47 -8.65
N PHE A 28 4.31 -3.32 -9.09
CA PHE A 28 3.68 -3.16 -10.39
C PHE A 28 2.86 -1.88 -10.46
N GLN A 29 1.96 -1.62 -9.52
CA GLN A 29 1.08 -0.44 -9.58
C GLN A 29 1.87 0.87 -9.47
N SER A 30 2.84 0.97 -8.55
CA SER A 30 3.52 2.23 -8.28
C SER A 30 4.56 2.59 -9.33
N PHE A 31 5.29 1.59 -9.85
CA PHE A 31 6.48 1.83 -10.67
C PHE A 31 6.33 1.40 -12.13
N ILE A 32 5.35 0.54 -12.45
CA ILE A 32 5.16 -0.01 -13.81
C ILE A 32 3.80 0.44 -14.37
N GLY A 33 2.71 -0.17 -13.91
CA GLY A 33 1.36 0.05 -14.41
C GLY A 33 0.90 1.50 -14.25
N GLY A 34 1.14 2.13 -13.09
CA GLY A 34 0.81 3.53 -12.87
C GLY A 34 1.61 4.49 -13.75
N VAL A 35 2.90 4.22 -13.98
CA VAL A 35 3.76 5.04 -14.85
C VAL A 35 3.35 4.91 -16.31
N ILE A 36 3.08 3.70 -16.78
CA ILE A 36 2.57 3.45 -18.13
C ILE A 36 1.23 4.18 -18.32
N ALA A 37 0.29 4.00 -17.40
CA ALA A 37 -1.02 4.65 -17.46
C ALA A 37 -0.91 6.18 -17.48
N PHE A 38 -0.01 6.77 -16.67
CA PHE A 38 0.21 8.21 -16.65
C PHE A 38 0.76 8.75 -17.98
N ARG A 39 1.62 7.99 -18.65
CA ARG A 39 2.24 8.39 -19.92
C ARG A 39 1.31 8.22 -21.12
N VAL A 40 0.44 7.21 -21.09
CA VAL A 40 -0.38 6.83 -22.25
C VAL A 40 -1.77 7.43 -22.20
N LEU A 41 -2.38 7.56 -21.02
CA LEU A 41 -3.76 8.02 -20.91
C LEU A 41 -3.85 9.54 -20.82
N PRO A 42 -4.84 10.17 -21.48
CA PRO A 42 -5.25 11.54 -21.17
C PRO A 42 -5.51 11.71 -19.67
N ARG A 43 -5.09 12.84 -19.10
CA ARG A 43 -5.19 13.12 -17.65
C ARG A 43 -6.56 12.81 -17.03
N PRO A 44 -7.72 13.12 -17.65
CA PRO A 44 -9.02 12.75 -17.10
C PRO A 44 -9.24 11.23 -17.02
N GLN A 45 -8.79 10.47 -18.01
CA GLN A 45 -8.90 9.01 -18.03
C GLN A 45 -7.94 8.37 -17.02
N PHE A 46 -6.70 8.87 -16.92
CA PHE A 46 -5.77 8.46 -15.86
C PHE A 46 -6.38 8.70 -14.47
N ALA A 47 -6.91 9.90 -14.23
CA ALA A 47 -7.56 10.23 -12.97
C ALA A 47 -8.75 9.31 -12.65
N GLN A 48 -9.57 8.97 -13.66
CA GLN A 48 -10.67 8.04 -13.51
C GLN A 48 -10.19 6.64 -13.13
N LEU A 49 -9.20 6.10 -13.84
CA LEU A 49 -8.60 4.80 -13.53
C LEU A 49 -8.06 4.77 -12.10
N GLN A 50 -7.23 5.75 -11.73
CA GLN A 50 -6.65 5.83 -10.40
C GLN A 50 -7.71 5.95 -9.28
N SER A 51 -8.81 6.67 -9.52
CA SER A 51 -9.91 6.78 -8.55
C SER A 51 -10.59 5.46 -8.22
N LYS A 52 -10.47 4.46 -9.11
CA LYS A 52 -10.99 3.09 -8.92
C LYS A 52 -9.91 2.13 -8.44
N THR A 53 -8.67 2.31 -8.88
CA THR A 53 -7.54 1.46 -8.47
C THR A 53 -7.11 1.72 -7.02
N PHE A 54 -6.94 2.98 -6.62
CA PHE A 54 -6.34 3.31 -5.31
C PHE A 54 -7.12 2.79 -4.10
N PRO A 55 -8.46 2.81 -4.05
CA PRO A 55 -9.19 2.22 -2.92
C PRO A 55 -8.89 0.72 -2.73
N VAL A 56 -8.87 -0.06 -3.82
CA VAL A 56 -8.54 -1.49 -3.76
C VAL A 56 -7.08 -1.69 -3.38
N TYR A 57 -6.19 -0.90 -3.99
CA TYR A 57 -4.75 -0.94 -3.73
C TYR A 57 -4.41 -0.66 -2.26
N PHE A 58 -4.95 0.41 -1.67
CA PHE A 58 -4.71 0.73 -0.26
C PHE A 58 -5.43 -0.23 0.69
N ALA A 59 -6.57 -0.81 0.29
CA ALA A 59 -7.20 -1.89 1.03
C ALA A 59 -6.30 -3.14 1.09
N MET A 60 -5.66 -3.51 -0.02
CA MET A 60 -4.66 -4.59 -0.03
C MET A 60 -3.46 -4.25 0.87
N GLN A 61 -2.92 -3.03 0.78
CA GLN A 61 -1.84 -2.57 1.67
C GLN A 61 -2.23 -2.53 3.15
N THR A 62 -3.52 -2.50 3.48
CA THR A 62 -4.01 -2.54 4.85
C THR A 62 -4.27 -3.97 5.31
N ALA A 63 -4.94 -4.78 4.48
CA ALA A 63 -5.40 -6.11 4.86
C ALA A 63 -4.28 -7.17 4.83
N LEU A 64 -3.42 -7.16 3.81
CA LEU A 64 -2.38 -8.18 3.65
C LEU A 64 -1.33 -8.16 4.78
N PRO A 65 -0.89 -7.01 5.34
CA PRO A 65 -0.05 -7.00 6.52
C PRO A 65 -0.71 -7.64 7.76
N ILE A 66 -2.03 -7.55 7.91
CA ILE A 66 -2.76 -8.25 8.99
C ILE A 66 -2.64 -9.75 8.80
N VAL A 67 -2.88 -10.25 7.57
CA VAL A 67 -2.72 -11.67 7.27
C VAL A 67 -1.28 -12.11 7.52
N MET A 68 -0.29 -11.33 7.10
CA MET A 68 1.13 -11.59 7.39
C MET A 68 1.40 -11.67 8.89
N ALA A 69 0.81 -10.78 9.71
CA ALA A 69 0.97 -10.82 11.16
C ALA A 69 0.35 -12.08 11.79
N LEU A 70 -0.86 -12.45 11.36
CA LEU A 70 -1.59 -13.63 11.86
C LEU A 70 -0.99 -14.96 11.39
N THR A 71 -0.14 -14.92 10.36
CA THR A 71 0.50 -16.10 9.76
C THR A 71 2.02 -16.07 9.93
N PHE A 72 2.53 -15.19 10.79
CA PHE A 72 3.96 -14.96 10.94
C PHE A 72 4.72 -16.25 11.29
N PRO A 73 5.77 -16.60 10.52
CA PRO A 73 6.54 -17.82 10.76
C PRO A 73 7.44 -17.65 11.98
N SER A 74 6.96 -18.07 13.15
CA SER A 74 7.74 -18.09 14.39
C SER A 74 8.54 -19.39 14.52
N ARG A 75 9.85 -19.27 14.82
CA ARG A 75 10.74 -20.39 15.16
C ARG A 75 10.62 -20.74 16.66
N ALA A 76 9.41 -21.01 17.16
CA ALA A 76 9.29 -21.54 18.52
C ALA A 76 9.71 -23.01 18.51
N ALA A 77 10.83 -23.32 19.17
CA ALA A 77 11.63 -24.55 19.03
C ALA A 77 10.94 -25.90 19.34
N SER A 78 9.64 -25.93 19.66
CA SER A 78 8.89 -27.15 19.99
C SER A 78 7.69 -27.44 19.08
N VAL A 79 7.33 -26.52 18.18
CA VAL A 79 6.18 -26.70 17.27
C VAL A 79 6.64 -26.27 15.88
N GLY A 80 6.51 -27.16 14.90
CA GLY A 80 7.00 -26.94 13.53
C GLY A 80 6.58 -25.58 12.95
N TYR A 81 7.34 -25.12 11.94
CA TYR A 81 7.12 -23.86 11.22
C TYR A 81 5.64 -23.47 11.09
N GLY A 82 5.25 -22.36 11.73
CA GLY A 82 3.98 -21.68 11.42
C GLY A 82 2.71 -22.27 12.05
N ALA A 83 2.76 -22.72 13.31
CA ALA A 83 1.53 -22.89 14.08
C ALA A 83 0.81 -21.53 14.22
N LEU A 84 -0.44 -21.46 13.76
CA LEU A 84 -1.24 -20.23 13.79
C LEU A 84 -1.45 -19.72 15.22
N ASP A 85 -1.57 -20.65 16.17
CA ASP A 85 -1.84 -20.38 17.59
C ASP A 85 -0.75 -19.56 18.28
N SER A 86 0.48 -19.54 17.72
CA SER A 86 1.63 -18.79 18.26
C SER A 86 2.14 -17.67 17.36
N ALA A 87 1.47 -17.37 16.24
CA ALA A 87 1.97 -16.40 15.25
C ALA A 87 2.10 -14.98 15.83
N ALA A 88 1.08 -14.51 16.56
CA ALA A 88 1.09 -13.18 17.18
C ALA A 88 2.15 -13.06 18.28
N ALA A 89 2.22 -14.04 19.18
CA ALA A 89 3.25 -14.09 20.23
C ALA A 89 4.67 -14.16 19.64
N GLY A 90 4.82 -14.91 18.55
CA GLY A 90 6.06 -14.99 17.79
C GLY A 90 6.45 -13.63 17.21
N LEU A 91 5.56 -12.94 16.50
CA LEU A 91 5.86 -11.64 15.91
C LEU A 91 6.24 -10.59 16.97
N LEU A 92 5.61 -10.63 18.15
CA LEU A 92 5.85 -9.69 19.24
C LEU A 92 7.16 -9.93 20.01
N ALA A 93 7.83 -11.07 19.81
CA ALA A 93 9.11 -11.35 20.46
C ALA A 93 10.21 -10.37 20.02
N ASP A 94 11.09 -9.98 20.95
CA ASP A 94 12.17 -8.99 20.69
C ASP A 94 13.07 -9.36 19.52
N ALA A 95 13.34 -10.65 19.32
CA ALA A 95 14.09 -11.18 18.18
C ALA A 95 13.46 -10.85 16.81
N ASN A 96 12.19 -10.45 16.79
CA ASN A 96 11.39 -10.18 15.60
C ASN A 96 11.02 -8.70 15.47
N ARG A 97 11.64 -7.81 16.26
CA ARG A 97 11.34 -6.37 16.26
C ARG A 97 11.43 -5.72 14.87
N GLY A 98 12.40 -6.11 14.05
CA GLY A 98 12.50 -5.64 12.65
C GLY A 98 11.29 -6.04 11.79
N ALA A 99 10.86 -7.30 11.89
CA ALA A 99 9.67 -7.80 11.19
C ALA A 99 8.40 -7.07 11.65
N LEU A 100 8.24 -6.88 12.97
CA LEU A 100 7.12 -6.14 13.55
C LEU A 100 7.06 -4.70 13.04
N ILE A 101 8.18 -3.97 13.09
CA ILE A 101 8.26 -2.58 12.60
C ILE A 101 7.86 -2.51 11.13
N ALA A 102 8.36 -3.43 10.30
CA ALA A 102 8.03 -3.45 8.88
C ALA A 102 6.54 -3.70 8.64
N ILE A 103 5.95 -4.72 9.27
CA ILE A 103 4.52 -5.05 9.14
C ILE A 103 3.63 -3.90 9.62
N VAL A 104 3.94 -3.31 10.78
CA VAL A 104 3.21 -2.15 11.31
C VAL A 104 3.33 -0.96 10.37
N THR A 105 4.51 -0.69 9.82
CA THR A 105 4.72 0.40 8.86
C THR A 105 3.85 0.22 7.62
N MET A 106 3.81 -0.99 7.05
CA MET A 106 2.96 -1.31 5.91
C MET A 106 1.47 -1.11 6.24
N PHE A 107 1.00 -1.66 7.36
CA PHE A 107 -0.38 -1.56 7.81
C PHE A 107 -0.82 -0.11 8.02
N VAL A 108 -0.07 0.66 8.83
CA VAL A 108 -0.44 2.04 9.18
C VAL A 108 -0.40 2.94 7.96
N SER A 109 0.61 2.80 7.09
CA SER A 109 0.71 3.59 5.86
C SER A 109 -0.43 3.28 4.89
N GLY A 110 -0.77 2.00 4.73
CA GLY A 110 -1.94 1.57 3.95
C GLY A 110 -3.25 2.12 4.51
N LEU A 111 -3.45 2.01 5.82
CA LEU A 111 -4.67 2.45 6.50
C LEU A 111 -4.85 3.97 6.37
N VAL A 112 -3.81 4.76 6.64
CA VAL A 112 -3.84 6.23 6.53
C VAL A 112 -4.21 6.65 5.10
N ASN A 113 -3.68 5.97 4.08
CA ASN A 113 -4.07 6.24 2.70
C ASN A 113 -5.51 5.85 2.40
N LEU A 114 -5.94 4.68 2.89
CA LEU A 114 -7.28 4.16 2.65
C LEU A 114 -8.37 5.05 3.25
N VAL A 115 -8.21 5.45 4.52
CA VAL A 115 -9.30 6.09 5.29
C VAL A 115 -9.21 7.60 5.32
N TYR A 116 -8.04 8.19 5.08
CA TYR A 116 -7.84 9.64 5.21
C TYR A 116 -7.29 10.29 3.93
N VAL A 117 -6.05 9.98 3.53
CA VAL A 117 -5.36 10.72 2.45
C VAL A 117 -6.03 10.50 1.09
N GLY A 118 -6.41 9.26 0.77
CA GLY A 118 -7.10 8.91 -0.48
C GLY A 118 -8.46 9.61 -0.63
N PRO A 119 -9.37 9.49 0.35
CA PRO A 119 -10.65 10.21 0.35
C PRO A 119 -10.48 11.74 0.25
N ALA A 120 -9.53 12.32 1.00
CA ALA A 120 -9.23 13.75 0.94
C ALA A 120 -8.71 14.19 -0.44
N THR A 121 -7.83 13.40 -1.06
CA THR A 121 -7.32 13.64 -2.42
C THR A 121 -8.45 13.61 -3.44
N THR A 122 -9.31 12.60 -3.37
CA THR A 122 -10.47 12.46 -4.27
C THR A 122 -11.43 13.64 -4.13
N LYS A 123 -11.69 14.08 -2.88
CA LYS A 123 -12.49 15.29 -2.63
C LYS A 123 -11.86 16.53 -3.29
N CYS A 124 -10.55 16.74 -3.10
CA CYS A 124 -9.83 17.84 -3.72
C CYS A 124 -9.86 17.78 -5.26
N MET A 125 -9.78 16.59 -5.86
CA MET A 125 -9.92 16.41 -7.30
C MET A 125 -11.30 16.81 -7.82
N ARG A 126 -12.37 16.51 -7.07
CA ARG A 126 -13.73 16.97 -7.41
C ARG A 126 -13.87 18.48 -7.30
N GLU A 127 -13.32 19.08 -6.25
CA GLU A 127 -13.28 20.54 -6.06
C GLU A 127 -12.55 21.22 -7.22
N ARG A 128 -11.36 20.71 -7.61
CA ARG A 128 -10.62 21.16 -8.80
C ARG A 128 -11.49 21.04 -10.04
N LYS A 129 -12.17 19.90 -10.25
CA LYS A 129 -13.01 19.70 -11.43
C LYS A 129 -14.14 20.70 -11.55
N HIS A 130 -14.79 21.04 -10.43
CA HIS A 130 -15.81 22.09 -10.40
C HIS A 130 -15.21 23.46 -10.72
N GLN A 131 -14.03 23.77 -10.17
CA GLN A 131 -13.35 25.03 -10.46
C GLN A 131 -12.90 25.11 -11.92
N GLU A 132 -12.52 24.01 -12.57
CA GLU A 132 -12.22 23.98 -14.01
C GLU A 132 -13.40 24.46 -14.87
N THR A 133 -14.63 24.11 -14.47
CA THR A 133 -15.84 24.54 -15.17
C THR A 133 -16.10 26.03 -14.95
N ARG A 134 -15.88 26.54 -13.73
CA ARG A 134 -16.04 27.97 -13.39
C ARG A 134 -15.01 28.84 -14.11
N ASP A 135 -13.76 28.38 -14.17
CA ASP A 135 -12.65 29.12 -14.77
C ASP A 135 -12.58 28.97 -16.30
N GLY A 136 -13.31 28.00 -16.88
CA GLY A 136 -13.17 27.63 -18.29
C GLY A 136 -11.77 27.09 -18.64
N LYS A 137 -10.97 26.69 -17.64
CA LYS A 137 -9.55 26.35 -17.77
C LYS A 137 -9.20 25.13 -16.94
N LYS A 138 -8.41 24.18 -17.47
CA LYS A 138 -8.07 22.96 -16.71
C LYS A 138 -7.07 23.27 -15.62
N SER A 139 -7.12 22.48 -14.55
CA SER A 139 -6.27 22.62 -13.37
C SER A 139 -4.79 22.29 -13.62
N TYR A 140 -4.47 21.79 -14.81
CA TYR A 140 -3.14 21.37 -15.24
C TYR A 140 -2.64 22.08 -16.51
N ASP A 141 -3.39 23.07 -17.02
CA ASP A 141 -2.95 23.90 -18.13
C ASP A 141 -1.88 24.91 -17.67
N ALA A 142 -1.17 25.54 -18.60
CA ALA A 142 -0.25 26.63 -18.27
C ALA A 142 -0.99 27.80 -17.59
N GLY A 143 -0.31 28.51 -16.68
CA GLY A 143 -0.90 29.63 -15.94
C GLY A 143 -1.31 30.85 -16.80
N PRO A 144 -1.82 31.92 -16.18
CA PRO A 144 -2.21 32.00 -14.77
C PRO A 144 -3.52 31.22 -14.51
N HIS A 145 -3.70 30.79 -13.26
CA HIS A 145 -4.97 30.22 -12.76
C HIS A 145 -5.61 31.17 -11.76
N SER A 146 -6.92 31.04 -11.53
CA SER A 146 -7.62 31.77 -10.47
C SER A 146 -6.97 31.52 -9.09
N PRO A 147 -7.06 32.46 -8.13
CA PRO A 147 -6.55 32.25 -6.77
C PRO A 147 -7.09 30.98 -6.11
N GLU A 148 -8.36 30.66 -6.38
CA GLU A 148 -9.01 29.46 -5.87
C GLU A 148 -8.43 28.18 -6.48
N MET A 149 -8.21 28.15 -7.80
CA MET A 149 -7.56 27.00 -8.44
C MET A 149 -6.11 26.83 -7.97
N GLN A 150 -5.37 27.91 -7.71
CA GLN A 150 -4.02 27.83 -7.15
C GLN A 150 -4.03 27.20 -5.75
N ARG A 151 -4.96 27.60 -4.89
CA ARG A 151 -5.17 27.02 -3.55
C ARG A 151 -5.47 25.52 -3.64
N LEU A 152 -6.36 25.12 -4.56
CA LEU A 152 -6.71 23.72 -4.78
C LEU A 152 -5.55 22.90 -5.36
N ASN A 153 -4.77 23.46 -6.29
CA ASN A 153 -3.58 22.82 -6.83
C ASN A 153 -2.51 22.58 -5.75
N LYS A 154 -2.28 23.56 -4.86
CA LYS A 154 -1.38 23.40 -3.71
C LYS A 154 -1.87 22.30 -2.77
N LYS A 155 -3.16 22.30 -2.42
CA LYS A 155 -3.79 21.26 -1.58
C LYS A 155 -3.64 19.88 -2.21
N PHE A 156 -3.90 19.75 -3.51
CA PHE A 156 -3.72 18.50 -4.25
C PHE A 156 -2.27 18.03 -4.23
N ALA A 157 -1.30 18.93 -4.49
CA ALA A 157 0.12 18.59 -4.48
C ALA A 157 0.56 18.07 -3.11
N THR A 158 0.11 18.70 -2.02
CA THR A 158 0.40 18.23 -0.66
C THR A 158 -0.19 16.86 -0.39
N LEU A 159 -1.49 16.66 -0.66
CA LEU A 159 -2.16 15.37 -0.41
C LEU A 159 -1.55 14.24 -1.25
N HIS A 160 -1.29 14.49 -2.53
CA HIS A 160 -0.63 13.55 -3.41
C HIS A 160 0.80 13.23 -2.93
N GLY A 161 1.56 14.24 -2.53
CA GLY A 161 2.92 14.05 -2.00
C GLY A 161 2.95 13.19 -0.74
N VAL A 162 2.06 13.43 0.22
CA VAL A 162 1.93 12.62 1.44
C VAL A 162 1.56 11.17 1.11
N SER A 163 0.60 10.96 0.20
CA SER A 163 0.21 9.62 -0.25
C SER A 163 1.38 8.88 -0.91
N SER A 164 2.13 9.56 -1.79
CA SER A 164 3.30 8.99 -2.46
C SER A 164 4.43 8.65 -1.49
N LEU A 165 4.70 9.52 -0.51
CA LEU A 165 5.75 9.29 0.50
C LEU A 165 5.42 8.09 1.40
N THR A 166 4.18 8.03 1.89
CA THR A 166 3.72 6.91 2.72
C THR A 166 3.71 5.60 1.94
N ASN A 167 3.30 5.62 0.67
CA ASN A 167 3.39 4.44 -0.21
C ASN A 167 4.85 4.00 -0.45
N LEU A 168 5.78 4.95 -0.58
CA LEU A 168 7.20 4.62 -0.72
C LEU A 168 7.78 4.02 0.57
N ALA A 169 7.38 4.53 1.73
CA ALA A 169 7.72 3.93 3.02
C ALA A 169 7.17 2.49 3.14
N THR A 170 5.93 2.25 2.72
CA THR A 170 5.38 0.88 2.61
C THR A 170 6.25 0.00 1.73
N PHE A 171 6.64 0.47 0.54
CA PHE A 171 7.46 -0.31 -0.39
C PHE A 171 8.84 -0.66 0.20
N PHE A 172 9.53 0.29 0.83
CA PHE A 172 10.80 -0.01 1.50
C PHE A 172 10.64 -0.95 2.69
N ALA A 173 9.55 -0.84 3.46
CA ALA A 173 9.23 -1.79 4.52
C ALA A 173 8.99 -3.20 3.95
N GLN A 174 8.33 -3.34 2.80
CA GLN A 174 8.16 -4.64 2.12
C GLN A 174 9.51 -5.23 1.69
N LEU A 175 10.39 -4.43 1.08
CA LEU A 175 11.72 -4.89 0.66
C LEU A 175 12.57 -5.33 1.86
N TYR A 176 12.61 -4.52 2.91
CA TYR A 176 13.31 -4.86 4.16
C TYR A 176 12.72 -6.14 4.78
N TYR A 177 11.40 -6.26 4.83
CA TYR A 177 10.73 -7.46 5.33
C TYR A 177 11.10 -8.69 4.53
N GLY A 178 11.25 -8.58 3.21
CA GLY A 178 11.74 -9.66 2.35
C GLY A 178 13.10 -10.20 2.78
N VAL A 179 14.04 -9.32 3.13
CA VAL A 179 15.36 -9.72 3.65
C VAL A 179 15.22 -10.40 5.01
N VAL A 180 14.39 -9.86 5.90
CA VAL A 180 14.12 -10.46 7.23
C VAL A 180 13.45 -11.83 7.11
N LEU A 181 12.57 -12.01 6.12
CA LEU A 181 11.91 -13.28 5.85
C LEU A 181 12.89 -14.31 5.29
N ALA A 182 13.78 -13.90 4.38
CA ALA A 182 14.80 -14.78 3.78
C ALA A 182 15.76 -15.36 4.84
N GLN A 183 16.09 -14.63 5.90
CA GLN A 183 16.91 -15.12 7.02
C GLN A 183 16.24 -16.27 7.82
N ARG A 184 14.95 -16.51 7.59
CA ARG A 184 14.14 -17.50 8.32
C ARG A 184 13.83 -18.73 7.48
N MET A 185 14.03 -18.67 6.17
CA MET A 185 13.99 -19.82 5.26
C MET A 185 15.23 -20.70 5.49
#